data_AF-A0A5D3CKS0-F1
#
_entry.id   AF-A0A5D3CKS0-F1
#
_cell.length_a   1.000
_cell.length_b   1.000
_cell.length_c   1.000
_cell.angle_alpha   90.00
_cell.angle_beta   90.00
_cell.angle_gamma   90.00
#
_symmetry.space_group_name_H-M   'P 1'
#
loop_
_entity.id
_entity.type
_entity.pdbx_description
1 polymer ?
#
loop_
_entity_poly.entity_id
_entity_poly.type
_entity_poly.pdbx_seq_one_letter_code
_entity_poly.pdbx_strand_id
1 'polypeptide(L)'
;MITLADVERAYPETIAGLDAGFFKVRYDRLTKAEIQFVMAMAALGDGPYPMAGIAKVMDRDQSSLGPARANIISKGMIYSTDHGYLDFTVPLFAEYLRRRGE
;
A
#
# COMPACT_ATOMS: atom_id res chain seq x y z
N MET A 1 4.62 -10.01 32.75
CA MET A 1 4.81 -10.87 31.56
C MET A 1 3.74 -10.46 30.55
N ILE A 2 4.09 -10.27 29.28
CA ILE A 2 3.11 -9.92 28.22
C ILE A 2 2.47 -11.23 27.71
N THR A 3 1.15 -11.25 27.58
CA THR A 3 0.35 -12.39 27.11
C THR A 3 -0.33 -12.09 25.76
N LEU A 4 -0.89 -13.12 25.12
CA LEU A 4 -1.70 -12.93 23.90
C LEU A 4 -2.85 -11.95 24.13
N ALA A 5 -3.53 -12.04 25.29
CA ALA A 5 -4.63 -11.15 25.64
C ALA A 5 -4.20 -9.68 25.75
N ASP A 6 -2.95 -9.41 26.11
CA ASP A 6 -2.42 -8.04 26.14
C ASP A 6 -2.23 -7.50 24.73
N VAL A 7 -1.74 -8.33 23.79
CA VAL A 7 -1.59 -7.97 22.39
C VAL A 7 -2.97 -7.75 21.74
N GLU A 8 -3.91 -8.67 21.94
CA GLU A 8 -5.26 -8.56 21.40
C GLU A 8 -5.99 -7.30 21.88
N ARG A 9 -5.77 -6.92 23.15
CA ARG A 9 -6.35 -5.69 23.71
C ARG A 9 -5.70 -4.42 23.14
N ALA A 10 -4.39 -4.42 22.94
CA ALA A 10 -3.64 -3.26 22.46
C ALA A 10 -3.69 -3.08 20.92
N TYR A 11 -3.96 -4.16 20.18
CA TYR A 11 -3.90 -4.17 18.72
C TYR A 11 -4.84 -3.15 18.05
N PRO A 12 -6.15 -3.07 18.40
CA PRO A 12 -7.06 -2.12 17.77
C PRO A 12 -6.64 -0.65 17.98
N GLU A 13 -6.21 -0.31 19.20
CA GLU A 13 -5.72 1.04 19.52
C GLU A 13 -4.43 1.37 18.75
N THR A 14 -3.52 0.39 18.64
CA THR A 14 -2.29 0.54 17.86
C THR A 14 -2.59 0.80 16.38
N ILE A 15 -3.49 0.03 15.78
CA ILE A 15 -3.87 0.21 14.37
C ILE A 15 -4.55 1.57 14.16
N ALA A 16 -5.44 1.99 15.06
CA ALA A 16 -6.06 3.31 14.98
C ALA A 16 -5.03 4.44 15.06
N GLY A 17 -4.02 4.32 15.92
CA GLY A 17 -2.90 5.27 16.01
C GLY A 17 -2.05 5.31 14.73
N LEU A 18 -1.76 4.15 14.13
CA LEU A 18 -1.05 4.08 12.86
C LEU A 18 -1.85 4.69 11.70
N ASP A 19 -3.16 4.42 11.66
CA ASP A 19 -4.09 4.93 10.64
C ASP A 19 -4.19 6.46 10.70
N ALA A 20 -4.32 7.04 11.90
CA ALA A 20 -4.40 8.49 12.10
C ALA A 20 -3.06 9.22 11.92
N GLY A 21 -1.94 8.53 12.14
CA GLY A 21 -0.58 9.08 12.10
C GLY A 21 0.23 8.56 10.91
N PHE A 22 1.02 7.51 11.16
CA PHE A 22 2.09 7.04 10.28
C PHE A 22 1.64 6.70 8.85
N PHE A 23 0.49 6.05 8.70
CA PHE A 23 -0.05 5.71 7.39
C PHE A 23 -0.64 6.93 6.70
N LYS A 24 -1.41 7.76 7.41
CA LYS A 24 -1.95 9.01 6.88
C LYS A 24 -0.87 9.93 6.31
N VAL A 25 0.24 10.11 7.04
CA VAL A 25 1.37 10.96 6.58
C VAL A 25 1.96 10.44 5.26
N ARG A 26 2.03 9.11 5.07
CA ARG A 26 2.50 8.54 3.81
C ARG A 26 1.49 8.72 2.69
N TYR A 27 0.22 8.43 2.98
CA TYR A 27 -0.87 8.62 2.04
C TYR A 27 -0.95 10.06 1.53
N ASP A 28 -0.84 11.04 2.41
CA ASP A 28 -0.95 12.47 2.07
C ASP A 28 0.22 12.96 1.18
N ARG A 29 1.33 12.21 1.09
CA ARG A 29 2.46 12.51 0.17
C ARG A 29 2.21 12.01 -1.25
N LEU A 30 1.16 11.21 -1.48
CA LEU A 30 0.80 10.70 -2.78
C LEU A 30 -0.12 11.67 -3.53
N THR A 31 0.10 11.82 -4.83
CA THR A 31 -0.83 12.51 -5.73
C THR A 31 -2.08 11.65 -5.97
N LYS A 32 -3.14 12.24 -6.52
CA LYS A 32 -4.37 11.50 -6.86
C LYS A 32 -4.11 10.28 -7.76
N ALA A 33 -3.24 10.42 -8.76
CA ALA A 33 -2.90 9.31 -9.66
C ALA A 33 -2.09 8.21 -8.97
N GLU A 34 -1.18 8.59 -8.06
CA GLU A 34 -0.40 7.63 -7.29
C GLU A 34 -1.25 6.90 -6.24
N ILE A 35 -2.23 7.59 -5.64
CA ILE A 35 -3.24 6.96 -4.77
C ILE A 35 -3.98 5.87 -5.55
N GLN A 36 -4.48 6.17 -6.75
CA GLN A 36 -5.15 5.17 -7.59
C GLN A 36 -4.26 3.95 -7.87
N PHE A 37 -2.97 4.16 -8.09
CA PHE A 37 -2.01 3.08 -8.30
C PHE A 37 -1.86 2.18 -7.06
N VAL A 38 -1.62 2.76 -5.88
CA VAL A 38 -1.43 1.96 -4.65
C VAL A 38 -2.74 1.33 -4.16
N MET A 39 -3.89 1.96 -4.42
CA MET A 39 -5.20 1.35 -4.18
C MET A 39 -5.41 0.15 -5.10
N ALA A 40 -5.04 0.25 -6.39
CA ALA A 40 -5.09 -0.87 -7.31
C ALA A 40 -4.16 -2.02 -6.89
N MET A 41 -2.98 -1.72 -6.32
CA MET A 41 -2.13 -2.74 -5.68
C MET A 41 -2.87 -3.41 -4.51
N ALA A 42 -3.37 -2.64 -3.55
CA ALA A 42 -4.02 -3.16 -2.35
C ALA A 42 -5.29 -3.98 -2.64
N ALA A 43 -5.98 -3.70 -3.75
CA ALA A 43 -7.15 -4.44 -4.20
C ALA A 43 -6.84 -5.85 -4.72
N LEU A 44 -5.58 -6.15 -5.05
CA LEU A 44 -5.15 -7.48 -5.49
C LEU A 44 -4.96 -8.48 -4.33
N GLY A 45 -5.15 -8.04 -3.08
CA GLY A 45 -4.96 -8.88 -1.89
C GLY A 45 -3.61 -8.61 -1.23
N ASP A 46 -2.87 -9.68 -0.92
CA ASP A 46 -1.56 -9.59 -0.28
C ASP A 46 -0.45 -9.75 -1.31
N GLY A 47 0.59 -8.94 -1.17
CA GLY A 47 1.72 -8.88 -2.08
C GLY A 47 2.63 -10.12 -2.01
N PRO A 48 3.64 -10.20 -2.89
CA PRO A 48 4.01 -9.19 -3.89
C PRO A 48 3.04 -9.09 -5.06
N TYR A 49 2.88 -7.87 -5.59
CA TYR A 49 1.86 -7.51 -6.57
C TYR A 49 2.42 -7.51 -8.00
N PRO A 50 1.81 -8.24 -8.95
CA PRO A 50 2.24 -8.22 -10.35
C PRO A 50 1.85 -6.91 -11.02
N MET A 51 2.81 -6.28 -11.71
CA MET A 51 2.59 -5.05 -12.48
C MET A 51 1.46 -5.19 -13.51
N ALA A 52 1.34 -6.38 -14.10
CA ALA A 52 0.24 -6.72 -15.02
C ALA A 52 -1.13 -6.71 -14.33
N GLY A 53 -1.21 -7.17 -13.08
CA GLY A 53 -2.44 -7.15 -12.29
C GLY A 53 -2.87 -5.72 -11.96
N ILE A 54 -1.91 -4.88 -11.56
CA ILE A 54 -2.17 -3.46 -11.27
C ILE A 54 -2.71 -2.75 -12.51
N ALA A 55 -2.07 -2.94 -13.65
CA ALA A 55 -2.50 -2.39 -14.94
C ALA A 55 -3.92 -2.83 -15.32
N LYS A 56 -4.25 -4.11 -15.12
CA LYS A 56 -5.59 -4.66 -15.36
C LYS A 56 -6.64 -4.02 -14.44
N VAL A 57 -6.35 -3.85 -13.15
CA VAL A 57 -7.28 -3.21 -12.20
C VAL A 57 -7.50 -1.73 -12.56
N MET A 58 -6.48 -1.05 -13.06
CA MET A 58 -6.57 0.35 -13.45
C MET A 58 -7.17 0.56 -14.85
N ASP A 59 -7.39 -0.49 -15.64
CA ASP A 59 -7.77 -0.44 -17.06
C ASP A 59 -6.81 0.44 -17.90
N ARG A 60 -5.50 0.20 -17.74
CA ARG A 60 -4.44 0.97 -18.42
C ARG A 60 -3.32 0.07 -18.91
N ASP A 61 -2.62 0.51 -19.96
CA ASP A 61 -1.40 -0.15 -20.41
C ASP A 61 -0.29 -0.06 -19.36
N GLN A 62 0.43 -1.17 -19.15
CA GLN A 62 1.56 -1.24 -18.22
C GLN A 62 2.64 -0.19 -18.50
N SER A 63 2.90 0.09 -19.79
CA SER A 63 3.88 1.09 -20.21
C SER A 63 3.51 2.51 -19.77
N SER A 64 2.20 2.83 -19.73
CA SER A 64 1.70 4.14 -19.31
C SER A 64 1.91 4.41 -17.80
N LEU A 65 2.14 3.36 -17.02
CA LEU A 65 2.27 3.42 -15.57
C LEU A 65 3.72 3.60 -15.09
N GLY A 66 4.70 3.56 -16.00
CA GLY A 66 6.13 3.68 -15.70
C GLY A 66 6.51 4.92 -14.87
N PRO A 67 6.09 6.14 -15.27
CA PRO A 67 6.40 7.37 -14.51
C PRO A 67 5.81 7.36 -13.10
N ALA A 68 4.55 6.92 -12.95
CA ALA A 68 3.91 6.82 -11.63
C ALA A 68 4.64 5.82 -10.73
N ARG A 69 4.95 4.62 -11.25
CA ARG A 69 5.74 3.61 -10.54
C ARG A 69 7.08 4.18 -10.05
N ALA A 70 7.84 4.86 -10.91
CA ALA A 70 9.13 5.44 -10.56
C ALA A 70 9.02 6.51 -9.45
N ASN A 71 7.99 7.37 -9.52
CA ASN A 71 7.76 8.40 -8.50
C ASN A 71 7.38 7.80 -7.15
N ILE A 72 6.53 6.76 -7.13
CA ILE A 72 6.11 6.09 -5.90
C ILE A 72 7.28 5.35 -5.24
N ILE A 73 8.16 4.74 -6.04
CA ILE A 73 9.44 4.15 -5.57
C ILE A 73 10.34 5.23 -4.97
N SER A 74 10.53 6.36 -5.67
CA SER A 74 11.35 7.48 -5.21
C SER A 74 10.84 8.07 -3.88
N LYS A 75 9.51 8.12 -3.69
CA LYS A 75 8.88 8.52 -2.42
C LYS A 75 9.05 7.50 -1.29
N GLY A 76 9.54 6.31 -1.61
CA GLY A 76 9.77 5.20 -0.68
C GLY A 76 8.48 4.50 -0.25
N MET A 77 7.45 4.47 -1.08
CA MET A 77 6.16 3.83 -0.76
C MET A 77 6.08 2.39 -1.23
N ILE A 78 6.75 2.07 -2.34
CA ILE A 78 6.83 0.73 -2.92
C ILE A 78 8.26 0.43 -3.35
N TYR A 79 8.58 -0.84 -3.52
CA TYR A 79 9.86 -1.32 -4.07
C TYR A 79 9.61 -2.48 -5.04
N SER A 80 10.61 -2.81 -5.88
CA SER A 80 10.56 -3.98 -6.77
C SER A 80 11.11 -5.19 -6.02
N THR A 81 10.30 -6.24 -5.88
CA THR A 81 10.74 -7.50 -5.27
C THR A 81 11.46 -8.39 -6.28
N ASP A 82 10.95 -8.46 -7.50
CA ASP A 82 11.52 -9.17 -8.65
C ASP A 82 11.08 -8.48 -9.96
N HIS A 83 11.50 -9.00 -11.11
CA HIS A 83 11.12 -8.51 -12.43
C HIS A 83 9.59 -8.56 -12.63
N GLY A 84 8.98 -7.38 -12.67
CA GLY A 84 7.53 -7.22 -12.88
C GLY A 84 6.69 -7.31 -11.60
N TYR A 85 7.31 -7.41 -10.42
CA TYR A 85 6.61 -7.44 -9.14
C TYR A 85 6.98 -6.25 -8.25
N LEU A 86 6.00 -5.78 -7.49
CA LEU A 86 6.11 -4.66 -6.57
C LEU A 86 5.60 -5.07 -5.18
N ASP A 87 6.08 -4.40 -4.15
CA ASP A 87 5.53 -4.55 -2.81
C ASP A 87 5.62 -3.24 -2.01
N PHE A 88 4.84 -3.11 -0.95
CA PHE A 88 4.86 -1.94 -0.08
C PHE A 88 6.09 -1.96 0.82
N THR A 89 6.75 -0.81 0.97
CA THR A 89 7.88 -0.67 1.90
C THR A 89 7.43 -0.69 3.37
N VAL A 90 6.15 -0.47 3.61
CA VAL A 90 5.55 -0.39 4.93
C VAL A 90 4.56 -1.55 5.13
N PRO A 91 4.78 -2.40 6.14
CA PRO A 91 3.82 -3.42 6.54
C PRO A 91 2.44 -2.83 6.84
N LEU A 92 1.40 -3.60 6.57
CA LEU A 92 -0.01 -3.24 6.82
C LEU A 92 -0.52 -2.02 6.03
N PHE A 93 0.29 -1.41 5.16
CA PHE A 93 -0.16 -0.26 4.38
C PHE A 93 -1.23 -0.64 3.36
N ALA A 94 -1.15 -1.83 2.77
CA ALA A 94 -2.20 -2.37 1.92
C ALA A 94 -3.54 -2.49 2.66
N GLU A 95 -3.51 -2.97 3.90
CA GLU A 95 -4.72 -3.07 4.73
C GLU A 95 -5.26 -1.69 5.12
N TYR A 96 -4.39 -0.74 5.44
CA TYR A 96 -4.78 0.65 5.66
C TYR A 96 -5.51 1.24 4.45
N LEU A 97 -4.98 1.00 3.25
CA LEU A 97 -5.60 1.45 1.99
C LEU A 97 -6.98 0.80 1.79
N ARG A 98 -7.12 -0.50 2.07
CA ARG A 98 -8.40 -1.21 2.03
C ARG A 98 -9.42 -0.63 3.03
N ARG A 99 -9.04 -0.45 4.29
CA ARG A 99 -9.90 0.15 5.33
C ARG A 99 -10.37 1.56 5.00
N ARG A 100 -9.58 2.34 4.25
CA ARG A 100 -9.89 3.72 3.87
C ARG A 100 -10.77 3.82 2.61
N GLY A 101 -10.72 2.80 1.75
CA GLY A 101 -11.50 2.75 0.51
C GLY A 101 -12.94 2.31 0.70
N GLU A 102 -13.27 1.73 1.85
CA GLU A 102 -14.61 1.48 2.38
C GLU A 102 -15.22 2.78 2.96
#